data_AF-A0A1M7IEB9-F1
#
_entry.id   AF-A0A1M7IEB9-F1
#
_cell.length_a   1.000
_cell.length_b   1.000
_cell.length_c   1.000
_cell.angle_alpha   90.00
_cell.angle_beta   90.00
_cell.angle_gamma   90.00
#
_symmetry.space_group_name_H-M   'P 1'
#
loop_
_entity.id
_entity.type
_entity.pdbx_description
1 polymer ?
#
loop_
_entity_poly.entity_id
_entity_poly.type
_entity_poly.pdbx_seq_one_letter_code
_entity_poly.pdbx_strand_id
1 'polypeptide(L)'
;MTIRIAVSRALLGAVAVLALAGTAQASNIQYFVNITQGAASITGSITTDGTLGDIGAANLLDWNLSLNDGTSSFTLTHGNSAVYAYSAFVASSHDLSFNYSSNHIALIQNPTVGSGHNYWCMDGSSAYCSGSAVSSNNWRLDGARISNGPYTGLHAIASVPEPTTYAMLGAGLGLLAFAARRKQQS
;
A
#
# COMPACT_ATOMS: atom_id res chain seq x y z
N MET A 1 61.88 33.75 27.62
CA MET A 1 61.45 33.33 26.27
C MET A 1 60.00 32.92 26.38
N THR A 2 59.08 33.79 25.97
CA THR A 2 57.64 33.69 26.31
C THR A 2 56.87 33.53 25.01
N ILE A 3 56.33 32.34 24.77
CA ILE A 3 55.59 31.99 23.54
C ILE A 3 54.15 32.48 23.68
N ARG A 4 53.69 33.35 22.76
CA ARG A 4 52.28 33.76 22.65
C ARG A 4 51.59 32.87 21.63
N ILE A 5 50.62 32.07 22.08
CA ILE A 5 49.74 31.30 21.21
C ILE A 5 48.57 32.21 20.79
N ALA A 6 48.48 32.53 19.50
CA ALA A 6 47.32 33.20 18.92
C ALA A 6 46.25 32.15 18.62
N VAL A 7 45.13 32.20 19.36
CA VAL A 7 43.97 31.34 19.10
C VAL A 7 43.13 31.99 17.99
N SER A 8 43.11 31.34 16.83
CA SER A 8 42.41 31.76 15.62
C SER A 8 40.88 31.74 15.80
N ARG A 9 40.22 32.88 15.57
CA ARG A 9 38.77 33.14 15.73
C ARG A 9 37.87 32.50 14.64
N ALA A 10 38.23 31.38 14.04
CA ALA A 10 37.57 30.86 12.84
C ALA A 10 36.62 29.66 13.07
N LEU A 11 36.18 29.40 14.30
CA LEU A 11 35.50 28.13 14.64
C LEU A 11 34.22 28.27 15.48
N LEU A 12 33.48 29.38 15.36
CA LEU A 12 32.22 29.59 16.08
C LEU A 12 30.94 29.58 15.22
N GLY A 13 30.97 29.01 14.01
CA GLY A 13 29.85 29.09 13.06
C GLY A 13 29.07 27.80 12.77
N ALA A 14 29.33 26.67 13.43
CA ALA A 14 28.82 25.37 12.96
C ALA A 14 28.27 24.43 14.04
N VAL A 15 27.64 24.96 15.11
CA VAL A 15 27.01 24.12 16.14
C VAL A 15 25.65 24.68 16.52
N ALA A 16 24.60 24.37 15.76
CA ALA A 16 23.20 24.36 16.23
C ALA A 16 22.20 23.89 15.14
N VAL A 17 22.41 22.72 14.52
CA VAL A 17 21.32 21.99 13.83
C VAL A 17 21.44 20.48 14.09
N LEU A 18 21.58 20.09 15.36
CA LEU A 18 21.44 18.69 15.78
C LEU A 18 20.60 18.66 17.06
N ALA A 19 19.28 18.53 16.91
CA ALA A 19 18.37 17.83 17.83
C ALA A 19 16.90 18.20 17.56
N LEU A 20 16.35 17.72 16.43
CA LEU A 20 14.94 17.35 16.38
C LEU A 20 14.87 15.94 15.78
N ALA A 21 15.37 14.95 16.53
CA ALA A 21 14.97 13.57 16.30
C ALA A 21 13.57 13.39 16.92
N GLY A 22 12.56 14.03 16.31
CA GLY A 22 11.19 13.58 16.52
C GLY A 22 11.09 12.16 16.00
N THR A 23 10.35 11.30 16.68
CA THR A 23 9.91 10.03 16.08
C THR A 23 9.10 10.40 14.84
N ALA A 24 9.72 10.32 13.66
CA ALA A 24 9.00 10.41 12.42
C ALA A 24 8.06 9.20 12.39
N GLN A 25 6.80 9.43 12.76
CA GLN A 25 5.73 8.48 12.45
C GLN A 25 5.78 8.28 10.93
N ALA A 26 5.74 7.04 10.48
CA ALA A 26 5.53 6.79 9.06
C ALA A 26 4.22 7.48 8.69
N SER A 27 4.22 8.26 7.60
CA SER A 27 2.97 8.79 7.07
C SER A 27 2.12 7.62 6.62
N ASN A 28 0.81 7.73 6.79
CA ASN A 28 -0.13 6.79 6.21
C ASN A 28 0.16 6.62 4.70
N ILE A 29 0.08 5.38 4.22
CA ILE A 29 0.27 5.06 2.81
C ILE A 29 -1.07 4.60 2.25
N GLN A 30 -1.49 5.23 1.15
CA GLN A 30 -2.68 4.81 0.42
C GLN A 30 -2.28 3.93 -0.76
N TYR A 31 -2.73 2.69 -0.75
CA TYR A 31 -2.59 1.74 -1.84
C TYR A 31 -3.90 1.67 -2.62
N PHE A 32 -3.80 1.64 -3.94
CA PHE A 32 -4.93 1.58 -4.85
C PHE A 32 -5.10 0.16 -5.37
N VAL A 33 -6.29 -0.38 -5.14
CA VAL A 33 -6.68 -1.71 -5.60
C VAL A 33 -7.27 -1.56 -6.99
N ASN A 34 -6.81 -2.39 -7.93
CA ASN A 34 -7.38 -2.50 -9.26
C ASN A 34 -7.18 -3.93 -9.79
N ILE A 35 -8.08 -4.82 -9.39
CA ILE A 35 -8.05 -6.25 -9.73
C ILE A 35 -9.23 -6.53 -10.65
N THR A 36 -8.98 -7.24 -11.74
CA THR A 36 -10.01 -7.65 -12.71
C THR A 36 -9.95 -9.15 -12.96
N GLN A 37 -11.10 -9.81 -12.99
CA GLN A 37 -11.23 -11.21 -13.38
C GLN A 37 -12.47 -11.40 -14.27
N GLY A 38 -12.25 -11.54 -15.57
CA GLY A 38 -13.35 -11.52 -16.53
C GLY A 38 -14.12 -10.21 -16.45
N ALA A 39 -15.44 -10.28 -16.26
CA ALA A 39 -16.30 -9.12 -16.07
C ALA A 39 -16.30 -8.56 -14.64
N ALA A 40 -15.76 -9.33 -13.68
CA ALA A 40 -15.73 -8.96 -12.27
C ALA A 40 -14.50 -8.12 -11.93
N SER A 41 -14.61 -7.26 -10.92
CA SER A 41 -13.49 -6.43 -10.46
C SER A 41 -13.56 -6.05 -9.00
N ILE A 42 -12.41 -5.69 -8.44
CA ILE A 42 -12.27 -4.97 -7.17
C ILE A 42 -11.47 -3.71 -7.47
N THR A 43 -12.05 -2.55 -7.16
CA THR A 43 -11.38 -1.26 -7.34
C THR A 43 -11.53 -0.41 -6.09
N GLY A 44 -10.56 0.47 -5.83
CA GLY A 44 -10.64 1.40 -4.71
C GLY A 44 -9.31 1.60 -4.01
N SER A 45 -9.34 1.80 -2.69
CA SER A 45 -8.12 2.04 -1.91
C SER A 45 -8.14 1.41 -0.53
N ILE A 46 -6.93 1.11 -0.03
CA ILE A 46 -6.64 0.74 1.35
C ILE A 46 -5.60 1.72 1.89
N THR A 47 -5.84 2.28 3.07
CA THR A 47 -4.89 3.16 3.76
C THR A 47 -4.27 2.40 4.93
N THR A 48 -2.93 2.35 4.97
CA THR A 48 -2.19 1.78 6.10
C THR A 48 -1.59 2.88 6.98
N ASP A 49 -1.11 2.51 8.15
CA ASP A 49 -0.39 3.39 9.09
C ASP A 49 1.07 3.70 8.69
N GLY A 50 1.50 3.26 7.50
CA GLY A 50 2.85 3.47 7.00
C GLY A 50 3.89 2.45 7.49
N THR A 51 3.50 1.48 8.31
CA THR A 51 4.37 0.35 8.67
C THR A 51 4.70 -0.46 7.40
N LEU A 52 5.97 -0.81 7.22
CA LEU A 52 6.45 -1.64 6.11
C LEU A 52 6.86 -3.02 6.60
N GLY A 53 6.85 -4.01 5.70
CA GLY A 53 7.06 -5.42 6.02
C GLY A 53 5.75 -6.14 6.29
N ASP A 54 5.79 -7.18 7.11
CA ASP A 54 4.58 -7.91 7.49
C ASP A 54 3.66 -7.03 8.36
N ILE A 55 2.43 -6.82 7.90
CA ILE A 55 1.42 -6.02 8.60
C ILE A 55 0.12 -6.82 8.81
N GLY A 56 -0.64 -6.44 9.83
CA GLY A 56 -1.89 -7.07 10.20
C GLY A 56 -3.08 -6.14 10.10
N ALA A 57 -4.24 -6.62 10.56
CA ALA A 57 -5.50 -5.87 10.57
C ALA A 57 -5.39 -4.51 11.28
N ALA A 58 -4.60 -4.42 12.36
CA ALA A 58 -4.42 -3.18 13.12
C ALA A 58 -3.69 -2.07 12.35
N ASN A 59 -2.93 -2.42 11.30
CA ASN A 59 -2.22 -1.45 10.47
C ASN A 59 -3.10 -0.91 9.33
N LEU A 60 -4.29 -1.48 9.11
CA LEU A 60 -5.24 -1.01 8.10
C LEU A 60 -6.16 0.03 8.73
N LEU A 61 -5.93 1.30 8.39
CA LEU A 61 -6.62 2.43 9.01
C LEU A 61 -7.93 2.79 8.33
N ASP A 62 -8.03 2.58 7.02
CA ASP A 62 -9.24 2.86 6.25
C ASP A 62 -9.26 2.07 4.94
N TRP A 63 -10.44 1.89 4.36
CA TRP A 63 -10.61 1.32 3.02
C TRP A 63 -11.93 1.78 2.39
N ASN A 64 -11.93 1.81 1.06
CA ASN A 64 -13.10 2.05 0.25
C ASN A 64 -12.96 1.21 -1.03
N LEU A 65 -13.66 0.08 -1.07
CA LEU A 65 -13.46 -0.99 -2.06
C LEU A 65 -14.78 -1.32 -2.74
N SER A 66 -14.88 -1.02 -4.03
CA SER A 66 -16.00 -1.40 -4.87
C SER A 66 -15.78 -2.81 -5.41
N LEU A 67 -16.53 -3.77 -4.88
CA LEU A 67 -16.64 -5.11 -5.44
C LEU A 67 -17.65 -5.10 -6.58
N ASN A 68 -17.34 -5.79 -7.67
CA ASN A 68 -18.21 -5.96 -8.82
C ASN A 68 -18.11 -7.41 -9.34
N ASP A 69 -19.24 -8.05 -9.64
CA ASP A 69 -19.32 -9.43 -10.16
C ASP A 69 -19.60 -9.49 -11.68
N GLY A 70 -19.63 -8.33 -12.35
CA GLY A 70 -20.03 -8.12 -13.73
C GLY A 70 -21.49 -7.71 -13.91
N THR A 71 -22.33 -7.83 -12.88
CA THR A 71 -23.77 -7.55 -12.90
C THR A 71 -24.19 -6.59 -11.78
N SER A 72 -23.67 -6.80 -10.59
CA SER A 72 -23.96 -6.08 -9.36
C SER A 72 -22.69 -5.50 -8.75
N SER A 73 -22.84 -4.56 -7.83
CA SER A 73 -21.71 -3.98 -7.10
C SER A 73 -22.07 -3.68 -5.64
N PHE A 74 -21.07 -3.76 -4.78
CA PHE A 74 -21.17 -3.41 -3.37
C PHE A 74 -19.87 -2.76 -2.92
N THR A 75 -19.97 -1.70 -2.12
CA THR A 75 -18.81 -0.98 -1.60
C THR A 75 -18.56 -1.35 -0.15
N LEU A 76 -17.42 -1.99 0.11
CA LEU A 76 -16.88 -2.18 1.44
C LEU A 76 -16.16 -0.91 1.88
N THR A 77 -16.55 -0.38 3.04
CA THR A 77 -15.94 0.78 3.68
C THR A 77 -15.61 0.44 5.12
N HIS A 78 -14.68 1.15 5.74
CA HIS A 78 -14.40 0.97 7.17
C HIS A 78 -15.68 1.11 8.05
N GLY A 79 -16.64 1.94 7.64
CA GLY A 79 -17.88 2.17 8.39
C GLY A 79 -18.95 1.06 8.27
N ASN A 80 -18.87 0.18 7.27
CA ASN A 80 -19.89 -0.86 7.03
C ASN A 80 -19.32 -2.29 6.99
N SER A 81 -18.03 -2.46 7.30
CA SER A 81 -17.37 -3.75 7.22
C SER A 81 -16.28 -3.89 8.26
N ALA A 82 -15.85 -5.12 8.50
CA ALA A 82 -14.78 -5.45 9.41
C ALA A 82 -13.67 -6.20 8.68
N VAL A 83 -12.46 -6.09 9.20
CA VAL A 83 -11.29 -6.80 8.68
C VAL A 83 -10.83 -7.90 9.64
N TYR A 84 -10.47 -9.05 9.09
CA TYR A 84 -9.73 -10.10 9.76
C TYR A 84 -8.49 -10.41 8.94
N ALA A 85 -7.31 -10.24 9.53
CA ALA A 85 -6.04 -10.52 8.85
C ALA A 85 -5.05 -11.13 9.83
N TYR A 86 -4.49 -12.30 9.47
CA TYR A 86 -3.51 -13.01 10.27
C TYR A 86 -2.19 -13.13 9.50
N SER A 87 -1.24 -12.23 9.80
CA SER A 87 0.09 -12.13 9.16
C SER A 87 0.02 -12.23 7.63
N ALA A 88 -0.96 -11.55 7.05
CA ALA A 88 -1.40 -11.81 5.69
C ALA A 88 -0.83 -10.85 4.65
N PHE A 89 -0.58 -9.61 5.07
CA PHE A 89 -0.17 -8.54 4.18
C PHE A 89 1.31 -8.23 4.35
N VAL A 90 1.96 -7.92 3.24
CA VAL A 90 3.31 -7.36 3.22
C VAL A 90 3.24 -5.99 2.56
N ALA A 91 3.50 -4.95 3.34
CA ALA A 91 3.51 -3.57 2.88
C ALA A 91 4.91 -3.13 2.47
N SER A 92 4.98 -2.38 1.38
CA SER A 92 6.18 -1.67 0.92
C SER A 92 5.82 -0.24 0.56
N SER A 93 6.80 0.59 0.20
CA SER A 93 6.54 1.95 -0.29
C SER A 93 5.81 1.99 -1.64
N HIS A 94 5.66 0.85 -2.33
CA HIS A 94 5.12 0.78 -3.68
C HIS A 94 3.92 -0.16 -3.79
N ASP A 95 3.90 -1.25 -3.04
CA ASP A 95 2.86 -2.26 -3.13
C ASP A 95 2.40 -2.72 -1.75
N LEU A 96 1.11 -3.01 -1.66
CA LEU A 96 0.54 -3.87 -0.64
C LEU A 96 0.33 -5.23 -1.28
N SER A 97 0.96 -6.24 -0.70
CA SER A 97 0.92 -7.60 -1.22
C SER A 97 0.26 -8.55 -0.22
N PHE A 98 -0.31 -9.64 -0.70
CA PHE A 98 -0.75 -10.75 0.11
C PHE A 98 0.20 -11.93 -0.04
N ASN A 99 0.55 -12.59 1.07
CA ASN A 99 1.39 -13.77 1.07
C ASN A 99 0.55 -15.05 1.03
N TYR A 100 0.41 -15.65 -0.15
CA TYR A 100 -0.30 -16.89 -0.41
C TYR A 100 0.46 -18.15 0.05
N SER A 101 1.50 -18.03 0.88
CA SER A 101 2.09 -19.20 1.55
C SER A 101 1.29 -19.59 2.79
N SER A 102 1.18 -20.91 3.03
CA SER A 102 0.56 -21.48 4.24
C SER A 102 -0.88 -21.01 4.52
N ASN A 103 -1.29 -20.95 5.79
CA ASN A 103 -2.65 -20.64 6.26
C ASN A 103 -2.88 -19.14 6.50
N HIS A 104 -2.17 -18.24 5.80
CA HIS A 104 -2.47 -16.81 5.88
C HIS A 104 -3.86 -16.52 5.33
N ILE A 105 -4.56 -15.59 5.96
CA ILE A 105 -5.92 -15.18 5.60
C ILE A 105 -6.05 -13.69 5.78
N ALA A 106 -6.66 -13.04 4.80
CA ALA A 106 -7.17 -11.68 4.89
C ALA A 106 -8.61 -11.65 4.38
N LEU A 107 -9.51 -11.07 5.17
CA LEU A 107 -10.92 -10.93 4.87
C LEU A 107 -11.36 -9.52 5.22
N ILE A 108 -12.00 -8.83 4.27
CA ILE A 108 -12.78 -7.62 4.52
C ILE A 108 -14.22 -7.96 4.19
N GLN A 109 -15.12 -7.85 5.17
CA GLN A 109 -16.48 -8.37 5.07
C GLN A 109 -17.53 -7.47 5.73
N ASN A 110 -18.65 -7.29 5.04
CA ASN A 110 -19.85 -6.64 5.57
C ASN A 110 -20.83 -7.65 6.20
N PRO A 111 -21.56 -7.29 7.27
CA PRO A 111 -21.28 -6.16 8.17
C PRO A 111 -20.15 -6.48 9.16
N THR A 112 -19.94 -7.76 9.44
CA THR A 112 -18.94 -8.26 10.37
C THR A 112 -18.27 -9.51 9.81
N VAL A 113 -17.09 -9.82 10.32
CA VAL A 113 -16.40 -11.09 10.01
C VAL A 113 -17.30 -12.28 10.38
N GLY A 114 -17.44 -13.22 9.46
CA GLY A 114 -18.26 -14.43 9.62
C GLY A 114 -19.71 -14.28 9.17
N SER A 115 -20.14 -13.12 8.66
CA SER A 115 -21.53 -12.90 8.21
C SER A 115 -21.93 -13.75 7.00
N GLY A 116 -20.96 -14.16 6.18
CA GLY A 116 -21.18 -14.88 4.91
C GLY A 116 -21.65 -14.01 3.75
N HIS A 117 -21.83 -12.69 3.96
CA HIS A 117 -22.24 -11.71 2.94
C HIS A 117 -21.04 -11.00 2.32
N ASN A 118 -21.32 -10.09 1.38
CA ASN A 118 -20.38 -9.24 0.61
C ASN A 118 -18.98 -9.14 1.22
N TYR A 119 -18.00 -9.77 0.56
CA TYR A 119 -16.63 -9.87 1.06
C TYR A 119 -15.58 -9.86 -0.04
N TRP A 120 -14.37 -9.45 0.33
CA TRP A 120 -13.13 -9.79 -0.35
C TRP A 120 -12.26 -10.61 0.59
N CYS A 121 -11.83 -11.79 0.14
CA CYS A 121 -11.13 -12.77 0.96
C CYS A 121 -9.97 -13.39 0.18
N MET A 122 -8.78 -13.32 0.76
CA MET A 122 -7.58 -13.98 0.26
C MET A 122 -7.12 -15.01 1.28
N ASP A 123 -6.78 -16.21 0.83
CA ASP A 123 -6.21 -17.25 1.69
C ASP A 123 -5.10 -18.04 1.01
N GLY A 124 -4.12 -18.52 1.77
CA GLY A 124 -2.98 -19.27 1.25
C GLY A 124 -3.16 -20.79 1.20
N SER A 125 -4.31 -21.33 1.64
CA SER A 125 -4.75 -22.77 1.60
C SER A 125 -5.69 -23.16 2.76
N SER A 126 -6.18 -22.19 3.54
CA SER A 126 -6.95 -22.45 4.77
C SER A 126 -8.38 -22.99 4.58
N ALA A 127 -8.89 -23.02 3.35
CA ALA A 127 -10.31 -23.26 3.02
C ALA A 127 -11.28 -22.22 3.57
N TYR A 128 -10.78 -21.14 4.17
CA TYR A 128 -11.61 -20.14 4.83
C TYR A 128 -12.39 -19.27 3.83
N CYS A 129 -11.71 -18.80 2.78
CA CYS A 129 -12.35 -17.96 1.76
C CYS A 129 -13.21 -18.75 0.80
N SER A 130 -12.77 -20.00 0.52
CA SER A 130 -13.24 -20.75 -0.62
C SER A 130 -13.98 -22.04 -0.30
N GLY A 131 -13.97 -22.49 0.96
CA GLY A 131 -14.46 -23.82 1.35
C GLY A 131 -13.56 -24.96 0.85
N SER A 132 -12.48 -24.65 0.13
CA SER A 132 -11.52 -25.61 -0.43
C SER A 132 -10.11 -25.20 -0.03
N ALA A 133 -9.24 -26.16 0.32
CA ALA A 133 -7.87 -25.87 0.77
C ALA A 133 -6.95 -25.46 -0.41
N VAL A 134 -7.30 -24.37 -1.08
CA VAL A 134 -6.61 -23.83 -2.26
C VAL A 134 -6.30 -22.36 -1.98
N SER A 135 -5.08 -21.95 -2.29
CA SER A 135 -4.66 -20.55 -2.20
C SER A 135 -5.42 -19.69 -3.20
N SER A 136 -6.22 -18.74 -2.73
CA SER A 136 -7.18 -18.08 -3.61
C SER A 136 -7.49 -16.65 -3.24
N ASN A 137 -7.83 -15.85 -4.24
CA ASN A 137 -8.38 -14.51 -4.11
C ASN A 137 -9.85 -14.56 -4.51
N ASN A 138 -10.75 -14.36 -3.56
CA ASN A 138 -12.18 -14.53 -3.75
C ASN A 138 -12.91 -13.26 -3.38
N TRP A 139 -13.98 -12.94 -4.10
CA TRP A 139 -14.97 -12.00 -3.59
C TRP A 139 -16.38 -12.50 -3.86
N ARG A 140 -17.30 -12.08 -3.01
CA ARG A 140 -18.70 -12.49 -3.06
C ARG A 140 -19.60 -11.27 -3.03
N LEU A 141 -20.64 -11.31 -3.85
CA LEU A 141 -21.73 -10.33 -3.93
C LEU A 141 -23.05 -11.09 -3.88
N ASP A 142 -23.75 -11.05 -2.75
CA ASP A 142 -25.05 -11.69 -2.46
C ASP A 142 -25.44 -12.91 -3.34
N GLY A 143 -24.57 -13.93 -3.35
CA GLY A 143 -24.81 -15.22 -4.02
C GLY A 143 -23.83 -15.54 -5.15
N ALA A 144 -23.35 -14.53 -5.87
CA ALA A 144 -22.28 -14.70 -6.84
C ALA A 144 -20.93 -14.75 -6.12
N ARG A 145 -20.14 -15.78 -6.41
CA ARG A 145 -18.77 -15.90 -5.87
C ARG A 145 -17.78 -16.01 -7.00
N ILE A 146 -16.80 -15.12 -6.95
CA ILE A 146 -15.70 -15.05 -7.88
C ILE A 146 -14.49 -15.63 -7.15
N SER A 147 -13.77 -16.52 -7.81
CA SER A 147 -12.60 -17.19 -7.24
C SER A 147 -11.47 -17.14 -8.26
N ASN A 148 -10.32 -16.64 -7.83
CA ASN A 148 -9.09 -16.63 -8.59
C ASN A 148 -8.00 -17.42 -7.86
N GLY A 149 -7.14 -18.09 -8.61
CA GLY A 149 -6.09 -18.97 -8.09
C GLY A 149 -5.95 -20.26 -8.90
N PRO A 150 -5.07 -21.18 -8.49
CA PRO A 150 -4.25 -21.11 -7.28
C PRO A 150 -3.14 -20.06 -7.36
N TYR A 151 -2.83 -19.41 -6.25
CA TYR A 151 -1.68 -18.51 -6.11
C TYR A 151 -0.56 -19.13 -5.28
N THR A 152 0.68 -18.67 -5.44
CA THR A 152 1.78 -19.09 -4.56
C THR A 152 2.69 -17.90 -4.26
N GLY A 153 3.26 -17.89 -3.05
CA GLY A 153 4.20 -16.85 -2.62
C GLY A 153 3.54 -15.48 -2.47
N LEU A 154 4.33 -14.43 -2.68
CA LEU A 154 3.90 -13.04 -2.50
C LEU A 154 3.29 -12.50 -3.79
N HIS A 155 2.10 -11.90 -3.70
CA HIS A 155 1.44 -11.28 -4.85
C HIS A 155 0.93 -9.88 -4.51
N ALA A 156 1.23 -8.90 -5.35
CA ALA A 156 0.72 -7.54 -5.18
C ALA A 156 -0.80 -7.51 -5.40
N ILE A 157 -1.50 -6.81 -4.52
CA ILE A 157 -2.97 -6.68 -4.56
C ILE A 157 -3.40 -5.21 -4.68
N ALA A 158 -2.50 -4.29 -4.36
CA ALA A 158 -2.69 -2.86 -4.49
C ALA A 158 -1.34 -2.18 -4.65
N SER A 159 -1.30 -1.05 -5.33
CA SER A 159 -0.07 -0.29 -5.56
C SER A 159 -0.24 1.18 -5.20
N VAL A 160 0.87 1.83 -4.85
CA VAL A 160 0.96 3.28 -4.70
C VAL A 160 1.20 3.84 -6.11
N PRO A 161 0.33 4.75 -6.62
CA PRO A 161 0.53 5.40 -7.89
C PRO A 161 1.92 6.04 -7.94
N GLU A 162 2.61 5.89 -9.07
CA GLU A 162 3.92 6.50 -9.23
C GLU A 162 3.84 7.99 -8.87
N PRO A 163 4.75 8.49 -8.01
CA PRO A 163 4.73 9.90 -7.65
C PRO A 163 4.84 10.75 -8.91
N THR A 164 3.94 11.72 -9.08
CA THR A 164 4.05 12.76 -10.11
C THR A 164 5.40 13.49 -10.04
N THR A 165 6.13 13.36 -8.94
CA THR A 165 7.53 13.76 -8.76
C THR A 165 8.44 13.29 -9.89
N TYR A 166 8.28 12.07 -10.42
CA TYR A 166 9.11 11.62 -11.55
C TYR A 166 8.76 12.35 -12.85
N ALA A 167 7.47 12.53 -13.12
CA ALA A 167 7.01 13.33 -14.26
C ALA A 167 7.46 14.79 -14.15
N MET A 168 7.40 15.37 -12.94
CA MET A 168 7.85 16.73 -12.66
C MET A 168 9.37 16.88 -12.72
N LEU A 169 10.12 15.89 -12.26
CA LEU A 169 11.58 15.85 -12.40
C LEU A 169 11.97 15.78 -13.88
N GLY A 170 11.32 14.89 -14.65
CA GLY A 170 11.50 14.80 -16.08
C GLY A 170 11.17 16.10 -16.80
N ALA A 171 10.04 16.73 -16.46
CA ALA A 171 9.66 18.04 -16.98
C ALA A 171 10.69 19.14 -16.61
N GLY A 172 11.15 19.17 -15.37
CA GLY A 172 12.16 20.11 -14.88
C GLY A 172 13.49 19.97 -15.63
N LEU A 173 13.99 18.74 -15.79
CA LEU A 173 15.20 18.45 -16.57
C LEU A 173 15.02 18.80 -18.06
N GLY A 174 13.85 18.51 -18.63
CA GLY A 174 13.51 18.87 -20.01
C GLY A 174 13.55 20.39 -20.25
N LEU A 175 13.00 21.17 -19.31
CA LEU A 175 13.05 22.63 -19.37
C LEU A 175 14.48 23.18 -19.26
N LEU A 176 15.31 22.60 -18.38
CA LEU A 176 16.72 22.97 -18.24
C LEU A 176 17.52 22.69 -19.52
N ALA A 177 17.32 21.52 -20.14
CA ALA A 177 17.97 21.17 -21.40
C ALA A 177 17.55 22.10 -22.54
N PHE A 178 16.26 22.45 -22.62
CA PHE A 178 15.75 23.40 -23.62
C PHE A 178 16.35 24.79 -23.44
N ALA A 179 16.42 25.29 -22.21
CA ALA A 179 17.04 26.58 -21.91
C ALA A 179 18.53 26.62 -22.25
N ALA A 180 19.26 25.53 -21.97
CA ALA A 180 20.68 25.40 -22.34
C ALA A 180 20.89 25.41 -23.86
N ARG A 181 20.03 24.71 -24.62
CA ARG A 181 20.08 24.71 -26.09
C ARG A 181 19.85 26.10 -26.69
N ARG A 182 18.94 26.90 -26.12
CA ARG A 182 18.69 28.28 -26.59
C ARG A 182 19.92 29.17 -26.42
N LYS A 183 20.71 28.98 -25.35
CA LYS A 183 21.94 29.75 -25.12
C LYS A 183 23.08 29.40 -26.09
N GLN A 184 23.08 28.21 -26.70
CA GLN A 184 24.08 27.84 -27.70
C GLN A 184 23.76 28.40 -29.11
N GLN A 185 22.54 28.89 -29.33
CA GLN A 185 22.09 29.44 -30.61
C GLN A 185 22.09 30.98 -30.64
N SER A 186 22.45 31.63 -29.52
CA SER A 186 22.69 33.07 -29.41
C SER A 186 24.17 33.36 -29.30
#